data_AF-A0A447U373-F1
#
_entry.id   AF-A0A447U373-F1
#
_cell.length_a   1.000
_cell.length_b   1.000
_cell.length_c   1.000
_cell.angle_alpha   90.00
_cell.angle_beta   90.00
_cell.angle_gamma   90.00
#
_symmetry.space_group_name_H-M   'P 1'
#
loop_
_entity.id
_entity.type
_entity.pdbx_description
1 polymer ?
#
loop_
_entity_poly.entity_id
_entity_poly.type
_entity_poly.pdbx_seq_one_letter_code
_entity_poly.pdbx_strand_id
1 'polypeptide(L)'
;MPLLTRYRDEICSFNDDIQGTAAVTVGTLIAASRAAGSQLSEQKIVFLGAGSAGCGIAEQIIAQTQREGLSEDAARQNVFYGRSLRPVDGPDA
;
A
#
# COMPACT_ATOMS: atom_id res chain seq x y z
N MET A 1 -8.53 -8.22 -9.05
CA MET A 1 -9.76 -7.43 -8.79
C MET A 1 -10.57 -7.24 -10.08
N PRO A 2 -11.51 -8.15 -10.42
CA PRO A 2 -11.99 -8.33 -11.79
C PRO A 2 -12.66 -7.10 -12.43
N LEU A 3 -13.55 -6.41 -11.69
CA LEU A 3 -14.28 -5.26 -12.24
C LEU A 3 -13.38 -4.04 -12.41
N LEU A 4 -12.56 -3.72 -11.39
CA LEU A 4 -11.63 -2.60 -11.47
C LEU A 4 -10.61 -2.81 -12.59
N THR A 5 -10.03 -4.00 -12.71
CA THR A 5 -9.07 -4.33 -13.79
C THR A 5 -9.72 -4.22 -15.17
N ARG A 6 -10.98 -4.63 -15.32
CA ARG A 6 -11.68 -4.60 -16.61
C ARG A 6 -12.02 -3.19 -17.08
N TYR A 7 -12.46 -2.32 -16.18
CA TYR A 7 -13.15 -1.08 -16.59
C TYR A 7 -12.36 0.21 -16.36
N ARG A 8 -11.30 0.18 -15.53
CA ARG A 8 -10.56 1.41 -15.14
C ARG A 8 -9.98 2.21 -16.30
N ASP A 9 -9.67 1.55 -17.41
CA ASP A 9 -9.05 2.17 -18.59
C ASP A 9 -10.07 2.46 -19.72
N GLU A 10 -11.33 2.02 -19.56
CA GLU A 10 -12.41 2.21 -20.54
C GLU A 10 -13.44 3.27 -20.08
N ILE A 11 -13.70 3.34 -18.78
CA ILE A 11 -14.63 4.29 -18.17
C ILE A 11 -14.01 4.90 -16.92
N CYS A 12 -14.24 6.20 -16.73
CA CYS A 12 -13.77 6.94 -15.55
C CYS A 12 -14.42 6.37 -14.28
N SER A 13 -13.74 5.40 -13.66
CA SER A 13 -14.23 4.60 -12.57
C SER A 13 -13.09 4.25 -11.63
N PHE A 14 -13.42 4.10 -10.35
CA PHE A 14 -12.50 3.67 -9.32
C PHE A 14 -13.27 2.83 -8.28
N ASN A 15 -12.55 2.08 -7.46
CA ASN A 15 -13.12 1.31 -6.37
C ASN A 15 -12.75 1.98 -5.03
N ASP A 16 -13.75 2.48 -4.30
CA ASP A 16 -13.54 3.21 -3.05
C ASP A 16 -12.99 2.33 -1.91
N ASP A 17 -13.51 1.11 -1.76
CA ASP A 17 -13.04 0.16 -0.75
C ASP A 17 -11.53 -0.15 -0.87
N ILE A 18 -11.00 -0.14 -2.10
CA ILE A 18 -9.59 -0.41 -2.41
C ILE A 18 -8.79 0.91 -2.46
N GLN A 19 -9.15 1.80 -3.39
CA GLN A 19 -8.36 2.99 -3.73
C GLN A 19 -8.66 4.16 -2.78
N GLY A 20 -9.91 4.33 -2.37
CA GLY A 20 -10.31 5.36 -1.40
C GLY A 20 -9.74 5.07 -0.01
N THR A 21 -9.93 3.85 0.50
CA THR A 21 -9.34 3.40 1.77
C THR A 21 -7.81 3.52 1.76
N ALA A 22 -7.16 3.16 0.65
CA ALA A 22 -5.71 3.30 0.52
C ALA A 22 -5.27 4.77 0.53
N ALA A 23 -5.97 5.66 -0.16
CA ALA A 23 -5.63 7.08 -0.20
C ALA A 23 -5.68 7.73 1.20
N VAL A 24 -6.77 7.52 1.95
CA VAL A 24 -6.88 8.08 3.31
C VAL A 24 -5.87 7.46 4.27
N THR A 25 -5.60 6.16 4.13
CA THR A 25 -4.63 5.46 4.98
C THR A 25 -3.20 5.96 4.73
N VAL A 26 -2.76 6.03 3.47
CA VAL A 26 -1.43 6.54 3.11
C VAL A 26 -1.27 8.00 3.51
N GLY A 27 -2.27 8.85 3.27
CA GLY A 27 -2.25 10.25 3.70
C GLY A 27 -2.07 10.39 5.21
N THR A 28 -2.77 9.56 5.98
CA THR A 28 -2.65 9.51 7.44
C THR A 28 -1.25 9.05 7.88
N LEU A 29 -0.70 8.02 7.25
CA LEU A 29 0.63 7.50 7.56
C LEU A 29 1.73 8.52 7.25
N ILE A 30 1.65 9.23 6.11
CA ILE A 30 2.59 10.31 5.79
C ILE A 30 2.55 11.39 6.88
N ALA A 31 1.35 11.82 7.30
CA ALA A 31 1.20 12.82 8.34
C ALA A 31 1.75 12.33 9.68
N ALA A 32 1.48 11.08 10.06
CA ALA A 32 1.97 10.46 11.28
C ALA A 32 3.50 10.33 11.29
N SER A 33 4.12 9.87 10.20
CA SER A 33 5.58 9.77 10.06
C SER A 33 6.25 11.14 10.23
N ARG A 34 5.71 12.18 9.57
CA ARG A 34 6.20 13.56 9.69
C ARG A 34 6.07 14.09 11.12
N ALA A 35 4.94 13.83 11.77
CA ALA A 35 4.73 14.20 13.17
C ALA A 35 5.72 13.49 14.12
N ALA A 36 6.16 12.28 13.77
CA ALA A 36 7.20 11.55 14.46
C ALA A 36 8.64 11.96 14.04
N GLY A 37 8.81 12.96 13.17
CA GLY A 37 10.12 13.44 12.72
C GLY A 37 10.83 12.52 11.71
N SER A 38 10.07 11.70 10.97
CA SER A 38 10.58 10.72 10.01
C SER A 38 9.79 10.75 8.69
N GLN A 39 10.21 9.97 7.70
CA GLN A 39 9.44 9.71 6.48
C GLN A 39 8.69 8.38 6.55
N LEU A 40 7.75 8.17 5.62
CA LEU A 40 7.02 6.91 5.53
C LEU A 40 7.96 5.79 5.05
N SER A 41 8.91 6.11 4.17
CA SER A 41 9.96 5.20 3.68
C SER A 41 10.86 4.62 4.77
N GLU A 42 10.92 5.25 5.94
CA GLU A 42 11.71 4.80 7.08
C GLU A 42 10.93 3.81 7.99
N GLN A 43 9.63 3.61 7.72
CA GLN A 43 8.75 2.76 8.54
C GLN A 43 8.71 1.32 8.05
N LYS A 44 8.61 0.38 8.99
CA LYS A 44 8.22 -1.01 8.73
C LYS A 44 6.76 -1.20 9.10
N ILE A 45 5.96 -1.70 8.17
CA ILE A 45 4.50 -1.73 8.28
C ILE A 45 4.01 -3.16 8.26
N VAL A 46 3.21 -3.54 9.27
CA VAL A 46 2.61 -4.86 9.38
C VAL A 46 1.09 -4.74 9.24
N PHE A 47 0.53 -5.45 8.27
CA PHE A 47 -0.90 -5.53 8.01
C PHE A 47 -1.53 -6.71 8.74
N LEU A 48 -2.52 -6.45 9.58
CA LEU A 48 -3.39 -7.50 10.12
C LEU A 48 -4.54 -7.77 9.14
N GLY A 49 -4.29 -8.67 8.20
CA GLY A 49 -5.24 -9.05 7.15
C GLY A 49 -4.64 -8.90 5.76
N ALA A 50 -4.79 -9.94 4.93
CA ALA A 50 -4.33 -10.00 3.53
C ALA A 50 -5.52 -10.16 2.58
N GLY A 51 -6.62 -9.45 2.88
CA GLY A 51 -7.74 -9.32 1.97
C GLY A 51 -7.49 -8.19 0.98
N SER A 52 -8.38 -8.03 0.00
CA SER A 52 -8.24 -7.05 -1.07
C SER A 52 -8.00 -5.60 -0.63
N ALA A 53 -8.64 -5.16 0.45
CA ALA A 53 -8.41 -3.84 1.02
C ALA A 53 -6.98 -3.72 1.56
N GLY A 54 -6.51 -4.71 2.31
CA GLY A 54 -5.14 -4.76 2.83
C GLY A 54 -4.09 -4.71 1.72
N CYS A 55 -4.29 -5.51 0.67
CA CYS A 55 -3.38 -5.54 -0.47
C CYS A 55 -3.39 -4.22 -1.26
N GLY A 56 -4.57 -3.62 -1.45
CA GLY A 56 -4.69 -2.30 -2.09
C GLY A 56 -3.95 -1.19 -1.34
N ILE A 57 -4.03 -1.19 0.00
CA ILE A 57 -3.31 -0.23 0.84
C ILE A 57 -1.80 -0.51 0.78
N ALA A 58 -1.37 -1.78 0.89
CA ALA A 58 0.03 -2.16 0.85
C ALA A 58 0.72 -1.69 -0.46
N GLU A 59 0.08 -1.90 -1.61
CA GLU A 59 0.62 -1.44 -2.91
C GLU A 59 0.69 0.10 -3.01
N GLN A 60 -0.27 0.84 -2.44
CA GLN A 60 -0.17 2.31 -2.39
C GLN A 60 0.95 2.79 -1.45
N ILE A 61 1.18 2.11 -0.33
CA ILE A 61 2.33 2.39 0.54
C ILE A 61 3.65 2.14 -0.21
N ILE A 62 3.78 1.00 -0.89
CA ILE A 62 4.97 0.66 -1.69
C ILE A 62 5.21 1.72 -2.77
N ALA A 63 4.16 2.15 -3.48
CA ALA A 63 4.28 3.21 -4.47
C ALA A 63 4.67 4.56 -3.87
N GLN A 64 4.18 4.87 -2.66
CA GLN A 64 4.53 6.11 -1.96
C GLN A 64 5.98 6.10 -1.46
N THR A 65 6.45 4.99 -0.87
CA THR A 65 7.83 4.90 -0.37
C THR A 65 8.87 4.85 -1.50
N GLN A 66 8.48 4.36 -2.69
CA GLN A 66 9.27 4.54 -3.91
C GLN A 66 9.38 6.00 -4.33
N ARG A 67 8.29 6.78 -4.24
CA ARG A 67 8.33 8.25 -4.49
C ARG A 67 9.21 8.98 -3.48
N GLU A 68 9.39 8.42 -2.29
CA GLU A 68 10.30 8.92 -1.25
C GLU A 68 11.74 8.42 -1.42
N GLY A 69 12.03 7.64 -2.47
CA GLY A 69 13.39 7.29 -2.89
C GLY A 69 13.81 5.84 -2.69
N LEU A 70 12.93 4.95 -2.22
CA LEU A 70 13.24 3.52 -2.16
C LEU A 70 13.16 2.87 -3.54
N SER A 71 13.96 1.82 -3.76
CA SER A 71 13.71 0.88 -4.85
C SER A 71 12.43 0.06 -4.57
N GLU A 72 11.83 -0.54 -5.60
CA GLU A 72 10.67 -1.42 -5.40
C GLU A 72 10.97 -2.56 -4.42
N ASP A 73 12.12 -3.23 -4.57
CA ASP A 73 12.53 -4.31 -3.67
C ASP A 73 12.65 -3.84 -2.22
N ALA A 74 13.28 -2.69 -1.97
CA ALA A 74 13.42 -2.12 -0.64
C ALA A 74 12.06 -1.71 -0.05
N ALA A 75 11.17 -1.15 -0.87
CA ALA A 75 9.82 -0.79 -0.46
C ALA A 75 8.99 -2.02 -0.05
N ARG A 76 9.05 -3.10 -0.84
CA ARG A 76 8.35 -4.37 -0.54
C ARG A 76 8.88 -5.05 0.71
N GLN A 77 10.19 -4.98 0.97
CA GLN A 77 10.82 -5.51 2.19
C GLN A 77 10.39 -4.81 3.48
N ASN A 78 9.80 -3.62 3.39
CA ASN A 78 9.30 -2.87 4.54
C ASN A 78 7.81 -3.13 4.86
N VAL A 79 7.10 -3.93 4.05
CA VAL A 79 5.67 -4.22 4.24
C VAL A 79 5.45 -5.72 4.48
N PHE A 80 4.64 -6.09 5.48
CA PHE A 80 4.44 -7.47 5.91
C PHE A 80 2.97 -7.80 6.16
N TYR A 81 2.54 -9.04 5.93
CA TYR A 81 1.23 -9.55 6.38
C TYR A 81 1.34 -10.39 7.66
N GLY A 82 0.50 -10.09 8.64
CA GLY A 82 0.58 -10.55 10.04
C GLY A 82 0.36 -12.04 10.31
N ARG A 83 0.15 -12.89 9.29
CA ARG A 83 0.04 -14.35 9.49
C ARG A 83 1.39 -15.09 9.41
N SER A 84 2.43 -14.44 8.88
CA SER A 84 3.74 -15.10 8.69
C SER A 84 4.97 -14.20 8.84
N LEU A 85 4.82 -12.88 9.11
CA LEU A 85 5.92 -11.90 9.04
C LEU A 85 6.77 -12.03 7.76
N ARG A 86 6.14 -12.46 6.67
CA ARG A 86 6.78 -12.50 5.36
C ARG A 86 6.54 -11.15 4.65
N PRO A 87 7.54 -10.65 3.90
CA PRO A 87 7.36 -9.49 3.03
C PRO A 87 6.19 -9.66 2.06
N VAL A 88 5.68 -8.56 1.52
CA VAL A 88 4.70 -8.60 0.43
C VAL A 88 5.40 -9.05 -0.86
N ASP A 89 5.18 -10.30 -1.26
CA ASP A 89 5.74 -10.88 -2.49
C ASP A 89 4.71 -10.86 -3.64
N GLY A 90 4.96 -10.03 -4.67
CA GLY A 90 4.28 -10.09 -5.97
C GLY A 90 2.83 -9.55 -6.05
N PRO A 91 2.30 -9.35 -7.27
CA PRO A 91 1.00 -8.70 -7.52
C PRO A 91 -0.25 -9.54 -7.16
N ASP A 92 -0.08 -10.79 -6.73
CA ASP A 92 -1.15 -11.76 -6.49
C ASP A 92 -1.26 -12.22 -5.01
N ALA A 93 -0.69 -11.46 -4.06
CA ALA A 93 -0.90 -11.67 -2.63
C ALA A 93 -2.29 -11.22 -2.16
#